data_AF-A0A7Z1N8E1-F1
#
_entry.id   AF-A0A7Z1N8E1-F1
#
_cell.length_a   1.000
_cell.length_b   1.000
_cell.length_c   1.000
_cell.angle_alpha   90.00
_cell.angle_beta   90.00
_cell.angle_gamma   90.00
#
_symmetry.space_group_name_H-M   'P 1'
#
loop_
_entity.id
_entity.type
_entity.pdbx_description
1 polymer ?
#
loop_
_entity_poly.entity_id
_entity_poly.type
_entity_poly.pdbx_seq_one_letter_code
_entity_poly.pdbx_strand_id
1 'polypeptide(L)'
;YTVSIAPEGIKPVDGSIVIAEITYYPDQEYPTSMEGLVKQVIGHKNDPGMDILSIVVAHGIPTAFPDEVLAEADQVPETIAESDLVGRRDLRDQLIVTIDGEDAKDLDDAVTVQKLANGNFFLGVHIADVSYYVTEGSQLDMEAYERGTSVYLTDRVVPMIPQRLSNGICSLNPHVPRLTMSCGMEITPEGEVISHEIFQSVIQTTERVTYT
;
A
#
# COMPACT_ATOMS: atom_id res chain seq x y z
N TYR A 1 -5.93 -29.83 -22.08
CA TYR A 1 -5.18 -30.89 -21.39
C TYR A 1 -5.79 -31.07 -20.02
N THR A 2 -5.95 -32.30 -19.56
CA THR A 2 -6.43 -32.59 -18.21
C THR A 2 -5.21 -32.90 -17.35
N VAL A 3 -5.15 -32.33 -16.16
CA VAL A 3 -4.10 -32.62 -15.18
C VAL A 3 -4.65 -33.62 -14.19
N SER A 4 -4.05 -34.81 -14.14
CA SER A 4 -4.32 -35.80 -13.08
C SER A 4 -3.55 -35.38 -11.82
N ILE A 5 -4.17 -35.54 -10.66
CA ILE A 5 -3.51 -35.23 -9.38
C ILE A 5 -2.86 -36.50 -8.83
N ALA A 6 -1.57 -36.40 -8.52
CA ALA A 6 -0.81 -37.48 -7.89
C ALA A 6 -1.45 -37.90 -6.54
N PRO A 7 -1.36 -39.19 -6.16
CA PRO A 7 -1.95 -39.68 -4.90
C PRO A 7 -1.23 -39.19 -3.64
N GLU A 8 -0.02 -38.65 -3.81
CA GLU A 8 0.86 -38.12 -2.77
C GLU A 8 0.54 -36.64 -2.50
N GLY A 9 0.92 -36.14 -1.32
CA GLY A 9 0.69 -34.75 -0.94
C GLY A 9 -0.72 -34.45 -0.41
N ILE A 10 -1.18 -33.21 -0.60
CA ILE A 10 -2.46 -32.73 -0.08
C ILE A 10 -3.60 -33.35 -0.88
N LYS A 11 -4.60 -33.90 -0.18
CA LYS A 11 -5.81 -34.47 -0.79
C LYS A 11 -6.97 -33.49 -0.70
N PRO A 12 -7.24 -32.69 -1.75
CA PRO A 12 -8.37 -31.78 -1.74
C PRO A 12 -9.70 -32.53 -1.80
N VAL A 13 -10.76 -31.88 -1.34
CA VAL A 13 -12.14 -32.35 -1.56
C VAL A 13 -12.65 -31.85 -2.91
N ASP A 14 -13.66 -32.51 -3.48
CA ASP A 14 -14.28 -32.03 -4.73
C ASP A 14 -14.75 -30.57 -4.58
N GLY A 15 -14.52 -29.78 -5.63
CA GLY A 15 -14.80 -28.35 -5.63
C GLY A 15 -13.75 -27.46 -4.97
N SER A 16 -12.66 -28.01 -4.42
CA SER A 16 -11.53 -27.20 -3.94
C SER A 16 -10.81 -26.51 -5.10
N ILE A 17 -10.42 -25.26 -4.89
CA ILE A 17 -9.46 -24.54 -5.74
C ILE A 17 -8.07 -24.72 -5.13
N VAL A 18 -7.11 -25.11 -5.97
CA VAL A 18 -5.78 -25.51 -5.52
C VAL A 18 -4.68 -24.90 -6.38
N ILE A 19 -3.50 -24.71 -5.78
CA ILE A 19 -2.25 -24.55 -6.51
C ILE A 19 -1.61 -25.92 -6.65
N ALA A 20 -1.33 -26.33 -7.89
CA ALA A 20 -0.64 -27.57 -8.20
C ALA A 20 0.67 -27.29 -8.94
N GLU A 21 1.71 -28.04 -8.58
CA GLU A 21 2.98 -28.07 -9.29
C GLU A 21 2.92 -29.20 -10.33
N ILE A 22 3.21 -28.92 -11.59
CA ILE A 22 3.25 -29.95 -12.64
C ILE A 22 4.50 -30.81 -12.43
N THR A 23 4.29 -32.09 -12.13
CA THR A 23 5.36 -33.08 -11.90
C THR A 23 5.66 -33.88 -13.16
N TYR A 24 4.69 -33.99 -14.07
CA TYR A 24 4.84 -34.67 -15.35
C TYR A 24 4.16 -33.89 -16.47
N TYR A 25 4.94 -33.60 -17.52
CA TYR A 25 4.48 -32.96 -18.75
C TYR A 25 4.18 -34.01 -19.83
N PRO A 26 3.31 -33.72 -20.81
CA PRO A 26 2.99 -34.68 -21.86
C PRO A 26 4.22 -35.06 -22.67
N ASP A 27 4.31 -36.32 -23.05
CA ASP A 27 5.41 -36.88 -23.84
C ASP A 27 4.90 -37.73 -25.02
N GLN A 28 5.79 -38.49 -25.67
CA GLN A 28 5.40 -39.30 -26.82
C GLN A 28 4.46 -40.47 -26.46
N GLU A 29 4.63 -41.05 -25.26
CA GLU A 29 3.83 -42.18 -24.81
C GLU A 29 2.45 -41.72 -24.30
N TYR A 30 2.40 -40.54 -23.66
CA TYR A 30 1.19 -39.93 -23.10
C TYR A 30 1.02 -38.46 -23.55
N PRO A 31 0.65 -38.22 -24.83
CA PRO A 31 0.68 -36.88 -25.44
C PRO A 31 -0.39 -35.91 -24.91
N THR A 32 -1.35 -36.39 -24.12
CA THR A 32 -2.45 -35.56 -23.57
C THR A 32 -2.50 -35.55 -22.05
N SER A 33 -1.60 -36.30 -21.39
CA SER A 33 -1.60 -36.47 -19.94
C SER A 33 -0.61 -35.53 -19.28
N MET A 34 -1.07 -34.79 -18.27
CA MET A 34 -0.22 -34.12 -17.30
C MET A 34 -0.50 -34.67 -15.92
N GLU A 35 0.54 -34.71 -15.09
CA GLU A 35 0.38 -35.00 -13.66
C GLU A 35 0.83 -33.79 -12.85
N GLY A 36 0.10 -33.52 -11.77
CA GLY A 36 0.45 -32.47 -10.83
C GLY A 36 0.32 -32.91 -9.38
N LEU A 37 1.10 -32.26 -8.53
CA LEU A 37 1.08 -32.40 -7.08
C LEU A 37 0.43 -31.17 -6.45
N VAL A 38 -0.59 -31.37 -5.60
CA VAL A 38 -1.23 -30.25 -4.90
C VAL A 38 -0.28 -29.71 -3.83
N LYS A 39 0.11 -28.44 -3.97
CA LYS A 39 0.98 -27.72 -3.02
C LYS A 39 0.18 -27.00 -1.96
N GLN A 40 -0.99 -26.47 -2.33
CA GLN A 40 -1.82 -25.67 -1.44
C GLN A 40 -3.29 -25.75 -1.85
N VAL A 41 -4.19 -25.79 -0.86
CA VAL A 41 -5.62 -25.56 -1.05
C VAL A 41 -5.91 -24.09 -0.74
N ILE A 42 -6.48 -23.38 -1.70
CA ILE A 42 -6.80 -21.94 -1.58
C ILE A 42 -8.17 -21.74 -0.94
N GLY A 43 -9.12 -22.63 -1.26
CA GLY A 43 -10.44 -22.68 -0.66
C GLY A 43 -11.39 -23.49 -1.53
N HIS A 44 -12.69 -23.25 -1.41
CA HIS A 44 -13.72 -23.96 -2.16
C HIS A 44 -14.40 -23.03 -3.17
N LYS A 45 -14.76 -23.56 -4.35
CA LYS A 45 -15.38 -22.79 -5.45
C LYS A 45 -16.69 -22.06 -5.10
N ASN A 46 -17.31 -22.43 -3.98
CA ASN A 46 -18.55 -21.84 -3.49
C ASN A 46 -18.31 -20.80 -2.37
N ASP A 47 -17.06 -20.58 -1.97
CA ASP A 47 -16.73 -19.61 -0.93
C ASP A 47 -16.90 -18.18 -1.48
N PRO A 48 -17.44 -17.24 -0.69
CA PRO A 48 -17.54 -15.84 -1.09
C PRO A 48 -16.17 -15.24 -1.45
N GLY A 49 -16.07 -14.56 -2.60
CA GLY A 49 -14.84 -13.90 -3.07
C GLY A 49 -13.78 -14.85 -3.63
N MET A 50 -14.11 -16.14 -3.82
CA MET A 50 -13.17 -17.13 -4.37
C MET A 50 -12.78 -16.87 -5.83
N ASP A 51 -13.70 -16.27 -6.61
CA ASP A 51 -13.46 -15.81 -7.96
C ASP A 51 -12.34 -14.77 -8.03
N ILE A 52 -12.37 -13.78 -7.14
CA ILE A 52 -11.34 -12.74 -7.03
C ILE A 52 -10.04 -13.34 -6.50
N LEU A 53 -10.09 -14.15 -5.43
CA LEU A 53 -8.89 -14.78 -4.87
C LEU A 53 -8.17 -15.68 -5.87
N SER A 54 -8.92 -16.37 -6.74
CA SER A 54 -8.33 -17.18 -7.82
C SER A 54 -7.54 -16.33 -8.81
N ILE A 55 -8.01 -15.12 -9.14
CA ILE A 55 -7.29 -14.18 -10.01
C ILE A 55 -6.00 -13.70 -9.31
N VAL A 56 -6.10 -13.35 -8.03
CA VAL A 56 -4.96 -12.90 -7.22
C VAL A 56 -3.85 -13.95 -7.21
N VAL A 57 -4.21 -15.20 -6.91
CA VAL A 57 -3.28 -16.33 -6.91
C VAL A 57 -2.72 -16.62 -8.31
N ALA A 58 -3.56 -16.59 -9.34
CA ALA A 58 -3.13 -16.86 -10.72
C ALA A 58 -2.11 -15.83 -11.25
N HIS A 59 -2.16 -14.59 -10.74
CA HIS A 59 -1.18 -13.54 -11.06
C HIS A 59 -0.02 -13.48 -10.08
N GLY A 60 0.07 -14.40 -9.11
CA GLY A 60 1.16 -14.46 -8.13
C GLY A 60 1.17 -13.27 -7.16
N ILE A 61 0.03 -12.60 -6.93
CA ILE A 61 -0.06 -11.45 -6.05
C ILE A 61 -0.01 -11.94 -4.58
N PRO A 62 0.97 -11.51 -3.76
CA PRO A 62 1.10 -11.94 -2.38
C PRO A 62 -0.09 -11.48 -1.52
N THR A 63 -0.80 -12.42 -0.89
CA THR A 63 -2.00 -12.11 -0.09
C THR A 63 -1.74 -11.93 1.40
N ALA A 64 -0.62 -12.44 1.90
CA ALA A 64 -0.23 -12.35 3.30
C ALA A 64 1.16 -11.72 3.40
N PHE A 65 1.41 -10.98 4.48
CA PHE A 65 2.74 -10.49 4.82
C PHE A 65 3.51 -11.59 5.57
N PRO A 66 4.83 -11.74 5.33
CA PRO A 66 5.67 -12.58 6.18
C PRO A 66 5.63 -12.15 7.66
N ASP A 67 5.74 -13.11 8.57
CA ASP A 67 5.68 -12.85 10.03
C ASP A 67 6.76 -11.85 10.50
N GLU A 68 7.94 -11.88 9.88
CA GLU A 68 9.03 -10.96 10.18
C GLU A 68 8.73 -9.51 9.76
N VAL A 69 7.99 -9.32 8.66
CA VAL A 69 7.53 -8.00 8.21
C VAL A 69 6.47 -7.45 9.16
N LEU A 70 5.55 -8.31 9.61
CA LEU A 70 4.54 -7.92 10.60
C LEU A 70 5.18 -7.57 11.95
N ALA A 71 6.15 -8.36 12.40
CA ALA A 71 6.88 -8.10 13.64
C ALA A 71 7.69 -6.79 13.58
N GLU A 72 8.23 -6.41 12.42
CA GLU A 72 8.87 -5.11 12.24
C GLU A 72 7.84 -3.97 12.24
N ALA A 73 6.72 -4.11 11.52
CA ALA A 73 5.65 -3.11 11.51
C ALA A 73 5.05 -2.86 12.91
N ASP A 74 4.97 -3.89 13.75
CA ASP A 74 4.49 -3.78 15.14
C ASP A 74 5.45 -3.00 16.05
N GLN A 75 6.73 -2.88 15.68
CA GLN A 75 7.70 -2.07 16.42
C GLN A 75 7.61 -0.58 16.09
N VAL A 76 6.95 -0.22 14.98
CA VAL A 76 6.76 1.18 14.60
C VAL A 76 5.77 1.84 15.57
N PRO A 77 6.12 2.98 16.19
CA PRO A 77 5.24 3.72 17.08
C PRO A 77 3.94 4.20 16.39
N GLU A 78 2.85 4.29 17.16
CA GLU A 78 1.57 4.84 16.66
C GLU A 78 1.54 6.37 16.64
N THR A 79 2.51 7.01 17.30
CA THR A 79 2.61 8.46 17.42
C THR A 79 4.06 8.89 17.28
N ILE A 80 4.27 10.07 16.68
CA ILE A 80 5.59 10.68 16.59
C ILE A 80 6.10 11.13 17.97
N ALA A 81 7.40 11.03 18.20
CA ALA A 81 8.08 11.52 19.39
C ALA A 81 8.59 12.97 19.20
N GLU A 82 8.90 13.67 20.30
CA GLU A 82 9.49 15.02 20.23
C GLU A 82 10.84 15.03 19.49
N SER A 83 11.60 13.93 19.60
CA SER A 83 12.87 13.76 18.86
C SER A 83 12.68 13.77 17.34
N ASP A 84 11.52 13.32 16.85
CA ASP A 84 11.24 13.22 15.42
C ASP A 84 11.04 14.60 14.78
N LEU A 85 10.78 15.63 15.61
CA LEU A 85 10.57 17.01 15.19
C LEU A 85 11.88 17.73 14.85
N VAL A 86 13.02 17.22 15.33
CA VAL A 86 14.31 17.88 15.18
C VAL A 86 14.70 17.96 13.71
N GLY A 87 14.98 19.18 13.23
CA GLY A 87 15.36 19.42 11.84
C GLY A 87 14.19 19.50 10.85
N ARG A 88 12.94 19.33 11.31
CA ARG A 88 11.74 19.44 10.48
C ARG A 88 11.10 20.81 10.60
N ARG A 89 10.51 21.30 9.51
CA ARG A 89 9.70 22.52 9.53
C ARG A 89 8.35 22.23 10.20
N ASP A 90 7.99 23.00 11.21
CA ASP A 90 6.71 22.86 11.89
C ASP A 90 5.62 23.65 11.14
N LEU A 91 4.63 22.93 10.62
CA LEU A 91 3.51 23.48 9.85
C LEU A 91 2.16 23.16 10.51
N ARG A 92 2.16 22.68 11.76
CA ARG A 92 0.94 22.23 12.45
C ARG A 92 -0.11 23.32 12.66
N ASP A 93 0.30 24.59 12.62
CA ASP A 93 -0.60 25.75 12.77
C ASP A 93 -1.23 26.22 11.44
N GLN A 94 -0.91 25.56 10.32
CA GLN A 94 -1.46 25.92 9.00
C GLN A 94 -2.80 25.22 8.74
N LEU A 95 -3.65 25.87 7.93
CA LEU A 95 -4.82 25.22 7.36
C LEU A 95 -4.37 24.23 6.28
N ILE A 96 -4.43 22.95 6.60
CA ILE A 96 -3.99 21.84 5.73
C ILE A 96 -5.12 20.81 5.67
N VAL A 97 -5.46 20.29 4.49
CA VAL A 97 -6.51 19.27 4.34
C VAL A 97 -6.02 18.10 3.50
N THR A 98 -6.58 16.91 3.73
CA THR A 98 -6.51 15.80 2.76
C THR A 98 -7.83 15.76 1.97
N ILE A 99 -7.80 15.36 0.71
CA ILE A 99 -8.96 15.31 -0.18
C ILE A 99 -8.97 13.96 -0.91
N ASP A 100 -9.83 13.05 -0.47
CA ASP A 100 -9.81 11.66 -0.90
C ASP A 100 -11.22 11.11 -1.18
N GLY A 101 -11.30 9.88 -1.70
CA GLY A 101 -12.56 9.15 -1.77
C GLY A 101 -13.13 8.84 -0.38
N GLU A 102 -14.45 8.68 -0.30
CA GLU A 102 -15.17 8.39 0.96
C GLU A 102 -14.61 7.17 1.70
N ASP A 103 -14.20 6.15 0.94
CA ASP A 103 -13.71 4.86 1.45
C ASP A 103 -12.18 4.80 1.69
N ALA A 104 -11.44 5.86 1.33
CA ALA A 104 -9.97 5.91 1.49
C ALA A 104 -9.53 5.93 2.96
N LYS A 105 -8.41 5.28 3.27
CA LYS A 105 -7.85 5.18 4.64
C LYS A 105 -6.36 5.50 4.71
N ASP A 106 -5.68 5.22 3.62
CA ASP A 106 -4.32 5.55 3.24
C ASP A 106 -4.30 6.95 2.61
N LEU A 107 -4.28 7.99 3.47
CA LEU A 107 -4.26 9.39 3.04
C LEU A 107 -2.79 9.80 2.86
N ASP A 108 -2.29 9.74 1.63
CA ASP A 108 -0.86 9.90 1.34
C ASP A 108 -0.43 11.36 1.19
N ASP A 109 -1.34 12.23 0.75
CA ASP A 109 -1.08 13.63 0.48
C ASP A 109 -2.04 14.60 1.17
N ALA A 110 -1.53 15.77 1.51
CA ALA A 110 -2.29 16.89 2.04
C ALA A 110 -1.86 18.19 1.37
N VAL A 111 -2.78 19.14 1.29
CA VAL A 111 -2.57 20.41 0.60
C VAL A 111 -2.86 21.62 1.47
N THR A 112 -2.11 22.69 1.24
CA THR A 112 -2.40 24.04 1.73
C THR A 112 -2.24 25.05 0.62
N VAL A 113 -3.11 26.06 0.59
CA VAL A 113 -3.05 27.14 -0.41
C VAL A 113 -3.24 28.48 0.29
N GLN A 114 -2.34 29.43 0.00
CA GLN A 114 -2.42 30.80 0.50
C GLN A 114 -2.18 31.79 -0.64
N LYS A 115 -2.98 32.85 -0.73
CA LYS A 115 -2.68 33.97 -1.62
C LYS A 115 -1.61 34.86 -1.01
N LEU A 116 -0.55 35.13 -1.77
CA LEU A 116 0.57 35.98 -1.39
C LEU A 116 0.28 37.46 -1.68
N ALA A 117 1.04 38.35 -1.00
CA ALA A 117 0.85 39.79 -1.11
C ALA A 117 1.12 40.36 -2.52
N ASN A 118 1.97 39.68 -3.30
CA ASN A 118 2.28 40.02 -4.70
C ASN A 118 1.20 39.54 -5.68
N GLY A 119 0.15 38.87 -5.21
CA GLY A 119 -0.94 38.34 -6.03
C GLY A 119 -0.78 36.89 -6.47
N ASN A 120 0.40 36.29 -6.26
CA ASN A 120 0.66 34.87 -6.51
C ASN A 120 0.02 33.98 -5.43
N PHE A 121 0.15 32.67 -5.59
CA PHE A 121 -0.27 31.66 -4.63
C PHE A 121 0.94 30.90 -4.09
N PHE A 122 0.93 30.65 -2.79
CA PHE A 122 1.74 29.59 -2.19
C PHE A 122 0.90 28.31 -2.18
N LEU A 123 1.45 27.23 -2.76
CA LEU A 123 0.90 25.88 -2.70
C LEU A 123 1.88 25.00 -1.91
N GLY A 124 1.43 24.45 -0.80
CA GLY A 124 2.14 23.38 -0.11
C GLY A 124 1.49 22.04 -0.44
N VAL A 125 2.31 21.09 -0.92
CA VAL A 125 1.94 19.68 -1.06
C VAL A 125 2.76 18.89 -0.04
N HIS A 126 2.09 18.14 0.82
CA HIS A 126 2.70 17.44 1.95
C HIS A 126 2.45 15.94 1.76
N ILE A 127 3.51 15.19 1.47
CA ILE A 127 3.43 13.73 1.26
C ILE A 127 3.85 13.03 2.54
N ALA A 128 3.15 11.97 2.93
CA ALA A 128 3.52 11.12 4.05
C ALA A 128 4.99 10.69 3.96
N ASP A 129 5.74 10.85 5.06
CA ASP A 129 7.17 10.50 5.12
C ASP A 129 7.34 8.99 5.36
N VAL A 130 6.88 8.15 4.43
CA VAL A 130 6.89 6.68 4.56
C VAL A 130 8.32 6.14 4.74
N SER A 131 9.32 6.76 4.09
CA SER A 131 10.72 6.34 4.18
C SER A 131 11.34 6.54 5.57
N TYR A 132 10.70 7.34 6.44
CA TYR A 132 11.08 7.42 7.85
C TYR A 132 10.79 6.10 8.59
N TYR A 133 9.71 5.41 8.22
CA TYR A 133 9.27 4.17 8.87
C TYR A 133 9.71 2.91 8.12
N VAL A 134 9.80 2.98 6.80
CA VAL A 134 10.27 1.91 5.91
C VAL A 134 11.67 2.26 5.45
N THR A 135 12.67 1.79 6.19
CA THR A 135 14.08 2.16 5.97
C THR A 135 14.77 1.20 5.00
N GLU A 136 15.72 1.71 4.21
CA GLU A 136 16.44 0.92 3.20
C GLU A 136 17.07 -0.35 3.81
N GLY A 137 16.78 -1.51 3.20
CA GLY A 137 17.25 -2.82 3.64
C GLY A 137 16.48 -3.45 4.82
N SER A 138 15.42 -2.81 5.30
CA SER A 138 14.49 -3.41 6.28
C SER A 138 13.64 -4.53 5.70
N GLN A 139 12.97 -5.33 6.54
CA GLN A 139 12.02 -6.35 6.06
C GLN A 139 10.82 -5.67 5.39
N LEU A 140 10.37 -4.54 5.94
CA LEU A 140 9.33 -3.71 5.32
C LEU A 140 9.73 -3.20 3.93
N ASP A 141 10.98 -2.76 3.75
CA ASP A 141 11.48 -2.27 2.46
C ASP A 141 11.56 -3.40 1.43
N MET A 142 12.17 -4.53 1.79
CA MET A 142 12.27 -5.68 0.90
C MET A 142 10.89 -6.21 0.48
N GLU A 143 9.94 -6.32 1.41
CA GLU A 143 8.58 -6.76 1.09
C GLU A 143 7.82 -5.73 0.25
N ALA A 144 7.98 -4.43 0.53
CA ALA A 144 7.40 -3.36 -0.28
C ALA A 144 7.96 -3.39 -1.70
N TYR A 145 9.27 -3.66 -1.86
CA TYR A 145 9.94 -3.81 -3.14
C TYR A 145 9.40 -5.02 -3.93
N GLU A 146 9.28 -6.18 -3.29
CA GLU A 146 8.73 -7.40 -3.91
C GLU A 146 7.26 -7.23 -4.34
N ARG A 147 6.45 -6.51 -3.55
CA ARG A 147 5.06 -6.19 -3.90
C ARG A 147 4.97 -5.13 -4.99
N GLY A 148 5.85 -4.13 -4.96
CA GLY A 148 5.97 -3.02 -5.91
C GLY A 148 4.84 -1.97 -5.86
N THR A 149 3.59 -2.39 -5.65
CA THR A 149 2.43 -1.49 -5.55
C THR A 149 1.27 -2.12 -4.79
N SER A 150 0.37 -1.30 -4.25
CA SER A 150 -0.92 -1.75 -3.75
C SER A 150 -1.82 -2.19 -4.91
N VAL A 151 -2.48 -3.34 -4.78
CA VAL A 151 -3.43 -3.84 -5.78
C VAL A 151 -4.86 -3.64 -5.29
N TYR A 152 -5.60 -2.78 -5.98
CA TYR A 152 -7.00 -2.49 -5.70
C TYR A 152 -7.91 -3.40 -6.52
N LEU A 153 -8.71 -4.21 -5.84
CA LEU A 153 -9.67 -5.14 -6.43
C LEU A 153 -11.09 -4.67 -6.11
N THR A 154 -12.09 -5.32 -6.73
CA THR A 154 -13.49 -4.94 -6.56
C THR A 154 -14.00 -5.09 -5.12
N ASP A 155 -13.43 -6.02 -4.33
CA ASP A 155 -13.89 -6.30 -2.96
C ASP A 155 -12.85 -6.04 -1.86
N ARG A 156 -11.59 -5.78 -2.22
CA ARG A 156 -10.48 -5.63 -1.26
C ARG A 156 -9.30 -4.89 -1.86
N VAL A 157 -8.37 -4.51 -0.98
CA VAL A 157 -7.05 -4.01 -1.36
C VAL A 157 -6.00 -4.98 -0.84
N VAL A 158 -5.03 -5.33 -1.69
CA VAL A 158 -3.79 -5.99 -1.27
C VAL A 158 -2.75 -4.88 -1.14
N PRO A 159 -2.42 -4.44 0.09
CA PRO A 159 -1.59 -3.26 0.27
C PRO A 159 -0.10 -3.59 0.05
N MET A 160 0.66 -2.57 -0.37
CA MET A 160 2.11 -2.64 -0.51
C MET A 160 2.84 -2.77 0.84
N ILE A 161 2.32 -2.11 1.88
CA ILE A 161 2.86 -2.18 3.25
C ILE A 161 1.76 -2.62 4.24
N PRO A 162 2.10 -3.13 5.43
CA PRO A 162 1.11 -3.56 6.40
C PRO A 162 0.10 -2.45 6.74
N GLN A 163 -1.18 -2.82 6.82
CA GLN A 163 -2.30 -1.87 7.00
C GLN A 163 -2.18 -1.01 8.27
N ARG A 164 -1.53 -1.55 9.29
CA ARG A 164 -1.18 -0.84 10.52
C ARG A 164 -0.38 0.44 10.23
N LEU A 165 0.54 0.38 9.26
CA LEU A 165 1.34 1.52 8.84
C LEU A 165 0.56 2.40 7.87
N SER A 166 0.07 1.80 6.76
CA SER A 166 -0.58 2.56 5.68
C SER A 166 -1.79 3.35 6.17
N ASN A 167 -2.63 2.78 7.03
CA ASN A 167 -3.83 3.45 7.54
C ASN A 167 -3.57 4.20 8.86
N GLY A 168 -2.38 4.04 9.44
CA GLY A 168 -2.03 4.51 10.77
C GLY A 168 -1.06 5.69 10.74
N ILE A 169 0.22 5.40 11.00
CA ILE A 169 1.27 6.42 11.13
C ILE A 169 1.70 7.00 9.78
N CYS A 170 1.55 6.25 8.68
CA CYS A 170 1.85 6.73 7.33
C CYS A 170 0.65 7.45 6.68
N SER A 171 -0.56 7.36 7.23
CA SER A 171 -1.71 8.13 6.74
C SER A 171 -1.80 9.48 7.45
N LEU A 172 -2.06 10.54 6.68
CA LEU A 172 -2.21 11.93 7.10
C LEU A 172 -3.56 12.21 7.78
N ASN A 173 -3.91 11.32 8.72
CA ASN A 173 -5.13 11.33 9.51
C ASN A 173 -5.42 12.71 10.16
N PRO A 174 -6.69 13.14 10.23
CA PRO A 174 -7.08 14.46 10.71
C PRO A 174 -6.72 14.69 12.18
N HIS A 175 -6.31 15.92 12.48
CA HIS A 175 -6.04 16.45 13.83
C HIS A 175 -4.93 15.73 14.62
N VAL A 176 -4.11 14.92 13.96
CA VAL A 176 -2.95 14.28 14.59
C VAL A 176 -1.65 14.67 13.89
N PRO A 177 -0.56 14.93 14.63
CA PRO A 177 0.72 15.24 14.02
C PRO A 177 1.25 14.08 13.16
N ARG A 178 1.77 14.40 11.98
CA ARG A 178 2.35 13.46 11.03
C ARG A 178 3.61 14.02 10.38
N LEU A 179 4.58 13.14 10.16
CA LEU A 179 5.81 13.47 9.45
C LEU A 179 5.54 13.47 7.95
N THR A 180 6.05 14.49 7.26
CA THR A 180 5.88 14.63 5.82
C THR A 180 7.17 15.05 5.12
N MET A 181 7.28 14.64 3.87
CA MET A 181 8.13 15.30 2.88
C MET A 181 7.26 16.31 2.12
N SER A 182 7.60 17.59 2.22
CA SER A 182 6.80 18.68 1.66
C SER A 182 7.47 19.33 0.48
N CYS A 183 6.65 19.76 -0.49
CA CYS A 183 7.03 20.66 -1.56
C CYS A 183 6.24 21.96 -1.42
N GLY A 184 6.92 23.05 -1.09
CA GLY A 184 6.34 24.40 -1.10
C GLY A 184 6.63 25.09 -2.41
N MET A 185 5.62 25.64 -3.07
CA MET A 185 5.73 26.28 -4.39
C MET A 185 5.11 27.68 -4.37
N GLU A 186 5.73 28.63 -5.05
CA GLU A 186 5.09 29.87 -5.45
C GLU A 186 4.59 29.75 -6.90
N ILE A 187 3.31 30.03 -7.13
CA ILE A 187 2.62 29.81 -8.40
C ILE A 187 1.88 31.11 -8.80
N THR A 188 1.98 31.51 -10.07
CA THR A 188 1.25 32.67 -10.61
C THR A 188 -0.26 32.39 -10.74
N PRO A 189 -1.10 33.42 -10.90
CA PRO A 189 -2.54 33.22 -11.21
C PRO A 189 -2.80 32.39 -12.48
N GLU A 190 -1.84 32.36 -13.41
CA GLU A 190 -1.88 31.58 -14.64
C GLU A 190 -1.40 30.13 -14.48
N GLY A 191 -0.93 29.76 -13.28
CA GLY A 191 -0.47 28.39 -12.97
C GLY A 191 1.02 28.14 -13.23
N GLU A 192 1.83 29.18 -13.46
CA GLU A 192 3.27 29.03 -13.67
C GLU A 192 4.01 28.93 -12.33
N VAL A 193 4.88 27.93 -12.17
CA VAL A 193 5.70 27.77 -10.95
C VAL A 193 6.90 28.73 -11.01
N ILE A 194 6.94 29.68 -10.08
CA ILE A 194 8.02 30.66 -9.94
C ILE A 194 9.21 30.07 -9.18
N SER A 195 8.93 29.36 -8.09
CA SER A 195 9.94 28.72 -7.25
C SER A 195 9.36 27.53 -6.50
N HIS A 196 10.24 26.62 -6.09
CA HIS A 196 9.86 25.49 -5.24
C HIS A 196 10.98 25.16 -4.24
N GLU A 197 10.60 24.54 -3.13
CA GLU A 197 11.50 24.00 -2.11
C GLU A 197 10.96 22.66 -1.62
N ILE A 198 11.81 21.64 -1.56
CA ILE A 198 11.50 20.34 -0.95
C ILE A 198 12.17 20.26 0.42
N PHE A 199 11.40 19.94 1.46
CA PHE A 199 11.90 19.89 2.84
C PHE A 199 11.09 18.91 3.70
N GLN A 200 11.73 18.37 4.72
CA GLN A 200 11.05 17.58 5.75
C GLN A 200 10.25 18.48 6.69
N SER A 201 9.05 18.05 7.05
CA SER A 201 8.14 18.79 7.92
C SER A 201 7.35 17.90 8.84
N VAL A 202 6.69 18.54 9.81
CA VAL A 202 5.58 17.99 10.58
C VAL A 202 4.33 18.80 10.28
N ILE A 203 3.24 18.12 9.96
CA ILE A 203 1.92 18.75 9.73
C ILE A 203 0.92 18.21 10.74
N GLN A 204 -0.21 18.90 10.88
CA GLN A 204 -1.41 18.38 11.51
C GLN A 204 -2.57 18.81 10.63
N THR A 205 -3.20 17.87 9.92
CA THR A 205 -4.29 18.19 9.00
C THR A 205 -5.49 18.72 9.79
N THR A 206 -6.08 19.80 9.29
CA THR A 206 -7.23 20.46 9.90
C THR A 206 -8.49 19.65 9.70
N GLU A 207 -8.71 19.07 8.52
CA GLU A 207 -9.86 18.22 8.22
C GLU A 207 -9.48 17.18 7.16
N ARG A 208 -10.14 16.03 7.20
CA ARG A 208 -10.23 15.10 6.06
C ARG A 208 -11.51 15.46 5.30
N VAL A 209 -11.38 15.83 4.03
CA VAL A 209 -12.54 16.10 3.18
C VAL A 209 -12.65 15.08 2.05
N THR A 210 -13.83 15.00 1.47
CA THR A 210 -14.12 14.14 0.33
C THR A 210 -14.18 14.97 -0.95
N TYR A 211 -14.07 14.32 -2.11
CA TYR A 211 -14.28 15.01 -3.39
C TYR A 211 -15.73 15.51 -3.57
N THR A 212 -16.70 14.89 -2.89
CA THR A 212 -18.13 15.24 -2.89
C THR A 212 -18.45 16.36 -1.91
#